data_AF-A0A0F8Z592-F1
#
_entry.id   AF-A0A0F8Z592-F1
#
_cell.length_a   1.000
_cell.length_b   1.000
_cell.length_c   1.000
_cell.angle_alpha   90.00
_cell.angle_beta   90.00
_cell.angle_gamma   90.00
#
_symmetry.space_group_name_H-M   'P 1'
#
loop_
_entity.id
_entity.type
_entity.pdbx_description
1 polymer ?
#
loop_
_entity_poly.entity_id
_entity_poly.type
_entity_poly.pdbx_seq_one_letter_code
_entity_poly.pdbx_strand_id
1 'polypeptide(L)'
;PEGIANIALRFQSKVIQKQDLMLPKEQREELTQHHYIYVFDQQQRAIWYISLDAEKLLQVGPITVLSPVFPSVWPYLLLLCVVGVPVGLWSFLLWRDFAKLRLACEAVDGSQDFELSATSKSFFLPITDTLSAMQQRIQHLLTAQQELTSSVSHEFRTPLARLKFALAMLEDKVTDEKAFDYIDNMQLDIVELESLVKEMLDYARLDSQQPNLTVQTCNLVQLLESVITKLDFATQIQLNTQLPLKCTYICDSHFIARSVQNLVGNALKHARHEVRISLSENAQQVIISVEDDGPGIDQAQWDTVFKPFARLDKSRDKKTIERP
;
A
#
# COMPACT_ATOMS: atom_id res chain seq x y z
N PRO A 1 13.38 91.06 36.98
CA PRO A 1 14.45 91.41 36.01
C PRO A 1 15.30 90.21 35.56
N GLU A 2 15.71 89.32 36.48
CA GLU A 2 16.62 88.18 36.17
C GLU A 2 15.95 86.95 35.53
N GLY A 3 14.63 86.81 35.64
CA GLY A 3 13.89 85.67 35.08
C GLY A 3 13.83 85.63 33.55
N ILE A 4 13.66 86.80 32.90
CA ILE A 4 13.56 86.91 31.43
C ILE A 4 14.92 86.60 30.77
N ALA A 5 16.02 87.04 31.39
CA ALA A 5 17.37 86.77 30.92
C ALA A 5 17.73 85.27 30.97
N ASN A 6 17.28 84.56 32.01
CA ASN A 6 17.50 83.12 32.14
C ASN A 6 16.67 82.28 31.15
N ILE A 7 15.47 82.73 30.78
CA ILE A 7 14.66 82.06 29.75
C ILE A 7 15.32 82.21 28.37
N ALA A 8 15.90 83.37 28.07
CA ALA A 8 16.64 83.62 26.82
C ALA A 8 17.93 82.80 26.67
N LEU A 9 18.55 82.40 27.79
CA LEU A 9 19.73 81.54 27.79
C LEU A 9 19.43 80.07 27.53
N ARG A 10 18.23 79.59 27.92
CA ARG A 10 17.86 78.15 27.87
C ARG A 10 16.95 77.79 26.71
N PHE A 11 16.18 78.75 26.21
CA PHE A 11 15.30 78.61 25.05
C PHE A 11 15.60 79.75 24.10
N GLN A 12 15.66 79.50 22.79
CA GLN A 12 15.77 80.57 21.79
C GLN A 12 14.56 81.50 21.99
N SER A 13 14.78 82.65 22.63
CA SER A 13 13.69 83.57 22.97
C SER A 13 14.01 84.96 22.47
N LYS A 14 13.02 85.64 21.91
CA LYS A 14 13.14 86.98 21.32
C LYS A 14 11.96 87.83 21.73
N VAL A 15 12.21 89.09 22.08
CA VAL A 15 11.14 90.06 22.30
C VAL A 15 10.73 90.62 20.93
N ILE A 16 9.44 90.48 20.59
CA ILE A 16 8.84 91.01 19.37
C ILE A 16 7.72 91.99 19.72
N GLN A 17 7.41 92.92 18.81
CA GLN A 17 6.25 93.78 19.02
C GLN A 17 4.96 93.03 18.67
N LYS A 18 3.89 93.30 19.43
CA LYS A 18 2.59 92.65 19.24
C LYS A 18 2.02 92.87 17.83
N GLN A 19 2.33 94.01 17.21
CA GLN A 19 1.93 94.35 15.83
C GLN A 19 2.64 93.53 14.75
N ASP A 20 3.84 92.99 15.03
CA ASP A 20 4.62 92.21 14.06
C ASP A 20 4.10 90.77 13.94
N LEU A 21 3.21 90.34 14.85
CA LEU A 21 2.65 89.00 14.88
C LEU A 21 1.21 89.01 14.35
N MET A 22 1.02 88.52 13.13
CA MET A 22 -0.31 88.36 12.54
C MET A 22 -1.00 87.09 13.05
N LEU A 23 -1.79 87.23 14.12
CA LEU A 23 -2.64 86.15 14.63
C LEU A 23 -4.08 86.24 14.10
N PRO A 24 -4.76 85.10 13.85
CA PRO A 24 -6.22 85.02 13.68
C PRO A 24 -6.99 85.67 14.85
N LYS A 25 -8.24 86.10 14.61
CA LYS A 25 -9.03 86.86 15.61
C LYS A 25 -9.22 86.10 16.94
N GLU A 26 -9.53 84.80 16.88
CA GLU A 26 -9.72 83.95 18.06
C GLU A 26 -8.44 83.86 18.91
N GLN A 27 -7.29 83.70 18.26
CA GLN A 27 -5.99 83.62 18.92
C GLN A 27 -5.55 84.95 19.55
N ARG A 28 -6.01 86.09 19.01
CA ARG A 28 -5.79 87.39 19.66
C ARG A 28 -6.60 87.53 20.93
N GLU A 29 -7.86 87.09 20.92
CA GLU A 29 -8.73 87.09 22.11
C GLU A 29 -8.14 86.17 23.19
N GLU A 30 -7.68 84.99 22.81
CA GLU A 30 -7.04 84.04 23.72
C GLU A 30 -5.75 84.60 24.35
N LEU A 31 -4.91 85.29 23.56
CA LEU A 31 -3.73 86.00 24.04
C LEU A 31 -4.10 87.13 25.02
N THR A 32 -5.23 87.82 24.82
CA THR A 32 -5.68 88.89 25.73
C THR A 32 -6.24 88.32 27.03
N GLN A 33 -6.85 87.14 27.01
CA GLN A 33 -7.42 86.49 28.19
C GLN A 33 -6.36 85.75 29.01
N HIS A 34 -5.52 84.94 28.37
CA HIS A 34 -4.62 83.99 29.04
C HIS A 34 -3.18 84.50 29.15
N HIS A 35 -2.87 85.67 28.57
CA HIS A 35 -1.55 86.31 28.57
C HIS A 35 -0.42 85.48 27.91
N TYR A 36 -0.74 84.32 27.32
CA TYR A 36 0.17 83.53 26.48
C TYR A 36 -0.61 82.77 25.39
N ILE A 37 0.07 82.40 24.32
CA ILE A 37 -0.43 81.52 23.26
C ILE A 37 0.72 80.66 22.72
N TYR A 38 0.45 79.46 22.23
CA TYR A 38 1.43 78.70 21.47
C TYR A 38 0.94 78.47 20.04
N VAL A 39 1.86 78.54 19.09
CA VAL A 39 1.61 78.35 17.66
C VAL A 39 2.60 77.32 17.13
N PHE A 40 2.15 76.44 16.25
CA PHE A 40 3.04 75.51 15.57
C PHE A 40 3.56 76.12 14.27
N ASP A 41 4.87 76.04 14.08
CA ASP A 41 5.50 76.35 12.80
C ASP A 41 5.19 75.23 11.78
N GLN A 42 5.44 75.47 10.49
CA GLN A 42 5.24 74.49 9.41
C GLN A 42 5.97 73.15 9.64
N GLN A 43 7.02 73.16 10.46
CA GLN A 43 7.76 71.97 10.89
C GLN A 43 7.19 71.27 12.14
N GLN A 44 5.94 71.59 12.53
CA GLN A 44 5.27 71.05 13.73
C GLN A 44 6.05 71.32 15.04
N ARG A 45 6.79 72.42 15.08
CA ARG A 45 7.52 72.86 16.26
C ARG A 45 6.68 73.88 17.02
N ALA A 46 6.54 73.71 18.33
CA ALA A 46 5.78 74.63 19.16
C ALA A 46 6.59 75.91 19.45
N ILE A 47 5.99 77.07 19.19
CA ILE A 47 6.51 78.40 19.53
C ILE A 47 5.53 79.05 20.48
N TRP A 48 5.98 79.43 21.66
CA TRP A 48 5.17 80.09 22.68
C TRP A 48 5.35 81.60 22.59
N TYR A 49 4.27 82.38 22.68
CA TYR A 49 4.28 83.83 22.77
C TYR A 49 3.64 84.23 24.09
N ILE A 50 4.39 84.92 24.95
CA ILE A 50 3.95 85.33 26.29
C ILE A 50 3.89 86.87 26.33
N SER A 51 2.78 87.44 26.78
CA SER A 51 2.60 88.90 26.90
C SER A 51 3.45 89.46 28.04
N LEU A 52 4.34 90.41 27.73
CA LEU A 52 5.16 91.11 28.71
C LEU A 52 4.53 92.45 29.11
N ASP A 53 4.06 93.23 28.12
CA ASP A 53 3.41 94.53 28.26
C ASP A 53 2.29 94.65 27.19
N ALA A 54 1.53 95.77 27.17
CA ALA A 54 0.48 96.03 26.18
C ALA A 54 0.95 95.88 24.71
N GLU A 55 2.23 96.16 24.44
CA GLU A 55 2.82 96.24 23.10
C GLU A 55 3.93 95.19 22.83
N LYS A 56 4.39 94.44 23.83
CA LYS A 56 5.56 93.54 23.71
C LYS A 56 5.22 92.09 24.06
N LEU A 57 5.67 91.17 23.20
CA LEU A 57 5.56 89.72 23.38
C LEU A 57 6.94 89.08 23.49
N LEU A 58 7.08 88.13 24.41
CA LEU A 58 8.21 87.22 24.50
C LEU A 58 7.92 85.96 23.68
N GLN A 59 8.60 85.80 22.55
CA GLN A 59 8.60 84.56 21.79
C GLN A 59 9.59 83.58 22.42
N VAL A 60 9.19 82.33 22.70
CA VAL A 60 9.99 81.25 23.28
C VAL A 60 9.84 80.00 22.41
N GLY A 61 10.91 79.53 21.78
CA GLY A 61 10.90 78.38 20.87
C GLY A 61 11.66 78.65 19.57
N PRO A 62 11.72 77.72 18.62
CA PRO A 62 10.84 76.54 18.47
C PRO A 62 11.26 75.31 19.28
N ILE A 63 10.30 74.60 19.88
CA ILE A 63 10.50 73.32 20.59
C ILE A 63 9.95 72.18 19.71
N THR A 64 10.77 71.17 19.41
CA THR A 64 10.37 69.98 18.64
C THR A 64 9.54 69.03 19.49
N VAL A 65 8.32 68.74 19.06
CA VAL A 65 7.45 67.73 19.68
C VAL A 65 7.70 66.39 18.98
N LEU A 66 8.24 65.39 19.69
CA LEU A 66 8.42 64.05 19.13
C LEU A 66 7.08 63.32 19.09
N SER A 67 6.57 63.04 17.88
CA SER A 67 5.41 62.15 17.69
C SER A 67 5.84 60.67 17.74
N PRO A 68 5.13 59.79 18.47
CA PRO A 68 5.44 58.36 18.49
C PRO A 68 5.13 57.71 17.13
N VAL A 69 6.12 57.03 16.54
CA VAL A 69 5.96 56.27 15.30
C VAL A 69 5.63 54.81 15.65
N PHE A 70 4.44 54.33 15.29
CA PHE A 70 4.11 52.91 15.40
C PHE A 70 4.85 52.12 14.31
N PRO A 71 5.59 51.03 14.64
CA PRO A 71 6.30 50.25 13.64
C PRO A 71 5.32 49.52 12.70
N SER A 72 5.61 49.60 11.40
CA SER A 72 4.82 48.98 10.33
C SER A 72 4.90 47.45 10.40
N VAL A 73 3.78 46.75 10.20
CA VAL A 73 3.69 45.26 10.19
C VAL A 73 4.12 44.62 8.86
N TRP A 74 4.21 45.42 7.80
CA TRP A 74 4.60 45.00 6.45
C TRP A 74 5.93 44.23 6.34
N PRO A 75 7.04 44.58 7.03
CA PRO A 75 8.28 43.81 6.94
C PRO A 75 8.15 42.36 7.46
N TYR A 76 7.31 42.13 8.46
CA TYR A 76 7.10 40.78 9.02
C TYR A 76 6.28 39.90 8.07
N LEU A 77 5.26 40.47 7.42
CA LEU A 77 4.49 39.76 6.40
C LEU A 77 5.34 39.41 5.18
N LEU A 78 6.21 40.33 4.76
CA LEU A 78 7.14 40.08 3.66
C LEU A 78 8.09 38.92 4.00
N LEU A 79 8.65 38.92 5.21
CA LEU A 79 9.53 37.83 5.67
C LEU A 79 8.81 36.48 5.71
N LEU A 80 7.56 36.44 6.18
CA LEU A 80 6.76 35.22 6.22
C LEU A 80 6.49 34.67 4.81
N CYS A 81 6.19 35.52 3.84
CA CYS A 81 5.99 35.10 2.44
C CYS A 81 7.30 34.59 1.82
N VAL A 82 8.42 35.28 2.05
CA VAL A 82 9.73 34.90 1.49
C VAL A 82 10.20 33.55 2.01
N VAL A 83 9.88 33.18 3.25
CA VAL A 83 10.26 31.87 3.82
C VAL A 83 9.19 30.80 3.59
N GLY A 84 7.92 31.15 3.79
CA GLY A 84 6.81 30.21 3.75
C GLY A 84 6.55 29.65 2.35
N VAL A 85 6.64 30.48 1.30
CA VAL A 85 6.37 30.03 -0.07
C VAL A 85 7.41 29.01 -0.55
N PRO A 86 8.74 29.23 -0.40
CA PRO A 86 9.73 28.23 -0.77
C PRO A 86 9.59 26.92 0.01
N VAL A 87 9.36 26.99 1.33
CA VAL A 87 9.20 25.81 2.18
C VAL A 87 7.96 25.02 1.79
N GLY A 88 6.83 25.69 1.56
CA GLY A 88 5.60 25.07 1.09
C GLY A 88 5.75 24.43 -0.29
N LEU A 89 6.42 25.12 -1.22
CA LEU A 89 6.70 24.59 -2.56
C LEU A 89 7.61 23.35 -2.48
N TRP A 90 8.68 23.40 -1.68
CA TRP A 90 9.59 22.29 -1.45
C TRP A 90 8.88 21.08 -0.84
N SER A 91 8.08 21.32 0.20
CA SER A 91 7.30 20.28 0.88
C SER A 91 6.30 19.64 -0.09
N PHE A 92 5.61 20.44 -0.90
CA PHE A 92 4.67 19.95 -1.90
C PHE A 92 5.34 19.11 -3.00
N LEU A 93 6.51 19.55 -3.49
CA LEU A 93 7.29 18.81 -4.48
C LEU A 93 7.74 17.45 -3.95
N LEU A 94 8.22 17.40 -2.69
CA LEU A 94 8.62 16.16 -2.02
C LEU A 94 7.44 15.21 -1.83
N TRP A 95 6.28 15.72 -1.38
CA TRP A 95 5.10 14.89 -1.16
C TRP A 95 4.57 14.23 -2.43
N ARG A 96 4.55 14.98 -3.54
CA ARG A 96 4.14 14.47 -4.85
C ARG A 96 5.03 13.32 -5.31
N ASP A 97 6.35 13.44 -5.10
CA ASP A 97 7.31 12.43 -5.52
C ASP A 97 7.26 11.18 -4.60
N PHE A 98 7.00 11.34 -3.30
CA PHE A 98 6.76 10.23 -2.36
C PHE A 98 5.51 9.41 -2.69
N ALA A 99 4.43 10.06 -3.15
CA ALA A 99 3.19 9.37 -3.50
C ALA A 99 3.40 8.36 -4.66
N LYS A 100 4.29 8.68 -5.61
CA LYS A 100 4.65 7.78 -6.71
C LYS A 100 5.45 6.56 -6.24
N LEU A 101 6.37 6.75 -5.29
CA LEU A 101 7.12 5.64 -4.68
C LEU A 101 6.22 4.71 -3.88
N ARG A 102 5.24 5.25 -3.15
CA ARG A 102 4.26 4.44 -2.42
C ARG A 102 3.46 3.54 -3.37
N LEU A 103 2.97 4.09 -4.47
CA LEU A 103 2.27 3.31 -5.50
C LEU A 103 3.17 2.27 -6.16
N ALA A 104 4.46 2.56 -6.36
CA ALA A 104 5.42 1.58 -6.88
C ALA A 104 5.68 0.43 -5.89
N CYS A 105 5.81 0.71 -4.59
CA CYS A 105 5.95 -0.34 -3.58
C CYS A 105 4.68 -1.19 -3.42
N GLU A 106 3.50 -0.60 -3.57
CA GLU A 106 2.22 -1.30 -3.49
C GLU A 106 1.97 -2.16 -4.75
N ALA A 107 2.46 -1.73 -5.92
CA ALA A 107 2.46 -2.54 -7.15
C ALA A 107 3.45 -3.72 -7.10
N VAL A 108 4.54 -3.62 -6.33
CA VAL A 108 5.47 -4.75 -6.10
C VAL A 108 4.80 -5.86 -5.27
N ASP A 109 3.80 -5.52 -4.45
CA ASP A 109 2.97 -6.50 -3.72
C ASP A 109 1.85 -7.10 -4.61
N GLY A 110 1.61 -6.52 -5.79
CA GLY A 110 0.56 -6.92 -6.72
C GLY A 110 0.96 -6.78 -8.19
N SER A 111 1.89 -7.65 -8.63
CA SER A 111 2.08 -8.23 -9.98
C SER A 111 1.63 -7.46 -11.25
N GLN A 112 1.61 -6.13 -11.26
CA GLN A 112 1.56 -5.36 -12.49
C GLN A 112 2.99 -4.96 -12.86
N ASP A 113 3.37 -5.25 -14.11
CA ASP A 113 4.61 -4.76 -14.74
C ASP A 113 4.61 -3.23 -14.71
N PHE A 114 5.05 -2.66 -13.59
CA PHE A 114 5.22 -1.23 -13.45
C PHE A 114 6.59 -0.88 -14.05
N GLU A 115 6.59 -0.50 -15.33
CA GLU A 115 7.74 0.17 -15.91
C GLU A 115 7.92 1.50 -15.18
N LEU A 116 8.92 1.55 -14.29
CA LEU A 116 9.46 2.80 -13.75
C LEU A 116 9.99 3.61 -14.93
N SER A 117 9.12 4.39 -15.57
CA SER A 117 9.52 5.33 -16.60
C SER A 117 10.65 6.19 -16.02
N ALA A 118 11.84 6.02 -16.58
CA ALA A 118 13.10 6.60 -16.14
C ALA A 118 13.17 8.13 -16.38
N THR A 119 12.07 8.84 -16.17
CA THR A 119 11.86 10.20 -16.69
C THR A 119 11.88 11.28 -15.61
N SER A 120 12.24 10.97 -14.36
CA SER A 120 12.47 12.04 -13.39
C SER A 120 13.94 12.09 -12.98
N LYS A 121 14.61 13.19 -13.35
CA LYS A 121 15.86 13.67 -12.71
C LYS A 121 15.60 14.05 -11.24
N SER A 122 15.01 13.12 -10.48
CA SER A 122 14.61 13.32 -9.09
C SER A 122 15.68 12.73 -8.19
N PHE A 123 15.80 13.31 -7.00
CA PHE A 123 16.72 12.94 -5.92
C PHE A 123 16.73 11.43 -5.57
N PHE A 124 15.71 10.69 -6.00
CA PHE A 124 15.47 9.29 -5.69
C PHE A 124 15.95 8.27 -6.74
N LEU A 125 16.66 8.70 -7.79
CA LEU A 125 17.29 7.82 -8.81
C LEU A 125 17.97 6.57 -8.21
N PRO A 126 18.80 6.67 -7.14
CA PRO A 126 19.43 5.49 -6.56
C PRO A 126 18.43 4.48 -5.98
N ILE A 127 17.31 4.96 -5.44
CA ILE A 127 16.27 4.08 -4.85
C ILE A 127 15.51 3.36 -5.96
N THR A 128 15.14 4.08 -7.03
CA THR A 128 14.47 3.47 -8.17
C THR A 128 15.35 2.43 -8.86
N ASP A 129 16.66 2.67 -8.95
CA ASP A 129 17.62 1.72 -9.52
C ASP A 129 17.74 0.46 -8.63
N THR A 130 17.83 0.63 -7.31
CA THR A 130 17.86 -0.52 -6.38
C THR A 130 16.56 -1.33 -6.40
N LEU A 131 15.40 -0.66 -6.50
CA LEU A 131 14.11 -1.34 -6.58
C LEU A 131 13.98 -2.14 -7.89
N SER A 132 14.41 -1.54 -9.00
CA SER A 132 14.43 -2.20 -10.31
C SER A 132 15.36 -3.42 -10.31
N ALA A 133 16.55 -3.30 -9.70
CA ALA A 133 17.48 -4.41 -9.56
C ALA A 133 16.93 -5.55 -8.67
N MET A 134 16.21 -5.21 -7.58
CA MET A 134 15.53 -6.20 -6.75
C MET A 134 14.40 -6.90 -7.50
N GLN A 135 13.58 -6.17 -8.25
CA GLN A 135 12.50 -6.72 -9.07
C GLN A 135 13.05 -7.69 -10.11
N GLN A 136 14.09 -7.28 -10.86
CA GLN A 136 14.76 -8.15 -11.84
C GLN A 136 15.32 -9.42 -11.18
N ARG A 137 15.89 -9.30 -9.98
CA ARG A 137 16.44 -10.45 -9.25
C ARG A 137 15.34 -11.41 -8.78
N ILE A 138 14.22 -10.90 -8.30
CA ILE A 138 13.05 -11.72 -7.92
C ILE A 138 12.51 -12.43 -9.16
N GLN A 139 12.33 -11.71 -10.26
CA GLN A 139 11.83 -12.29 -11.51
C GLN A 139 12.78 -13.37 -12.06
N HIS A 140 14.09 -13.13 -12.03
CA HIS A 140 15.09 -14.14 -12.39
C HIS A 140 15.03 -15.38 -11.50
N LEU A 141 14.86 -15.23 -10.19
CA LEU A 141 14.74 -16.37 -9.26
C LEU A 141 13.49 -17.19 -9.54
N LEU A 142 12.35 -16.53 -9.79
CA LEU A 142 11.09 -17.20 -10.14
C LEU A 142 11.20 -17.96 -11.48
N THR A 143 11.78 -17.35 -12.51
CA THR A 143 12.00 -18.02 -13.80
C THR A 143 12.98 -19.19 -13.67
N ALA A 144 14.07 -19.03 -12.91
CA ALA A 144 15.02 -20.12 -12.67
C ALA A 144 14.37 -21.29 -11.90
N GLN A 145 13.52 -21.00 -10.91
CA GLN A 145 12.74 -22.02 -10.21
C GLN A 145 11.77 -22.76 -11.16
N GLN A 146 11.13 -22.05 -12.09
CA GLN A 146 10.29 -22.66 -13.13
C GLN A 146 11.06 -23.58 -14.06
N GLU A 147 12.19 -23.11 -14.59
CA GLU A 147 13.03 -23.88 -15.51
C GLU A 147 13.59 -25.13 -14.82
N LEU A 148 14.06 -25.00 -13.58
CA LEU A 148 14.51 -26.13 -12.77
C LEU A 148 13.38 -27.14 -12.58
N THR A 149 12.20 -26.67 -12.18
CA THR A 149 11.08 -27.58 -11.91
C THR A 149 10.64 -28.30 -13.19
N SER A 150 10.53 -27.59 -14.31
CA SER A 150 10.21 -28.19 -15.61
C SER A 150 11.27 -29.18 -16.08
N SER A 151 12.55 -28.86 -15.89
CA SER A 151 13.67 -29.73 -16.30
C SER A 151 13.71 -31.00 -15.47
N VAL A 152 13.56 -30.88 -14.14
CA VAL A 152 13.45 -32.02 -13.20
C VAL A 152 12.26 -32.92 -13.56
N SER A 153 11.15 -32.35 -14.05
CA SER A 153 10.01 -33.13 -14.57
C SER A 153 10.39 -34.10 -15.68
N HIS A 154 11.14 -33.58 -16.65
CA HIS A 154 11.55 -34.34 -17.82
C HIS A 154 12.62 -35.37 -17.45
N GLU A 155 13.52 -35.02 -16.54
CA GLU A 155 14.56 -35.92 -16.07
C GLU A 155 14.03 -37.07 -15.20
N PHE A 156 12.92 -36.90 -14.46
CA PHE A 156 12.29 -38.00 -13.71
C PHE A 156 11.42 -38.92 -14.57
N ARG A 157 10.76 -38.40 -15.61
CA ARG A 157 9.91 -39.21 -16.50
C ARG A 157 10.72 -40.33 -17.18
N THR A 158 11.97 -40.07 -17.52
CA THR A 158 12.85 -41.01 -18.22
C THR A 158 13.25 -42.24 -17.37
N PRO A 159 13.78 -42.12 -16.14
CA PRO A 159 14.09 -43.26 -15.28
C PRO A 159 12.82 -44.01 -14.83
N LEU A 160 11.68 -43.33 -14.61
CA LEU A 160 10.40 -43.99 -14.30
C LEU A 160 9.93 -44.87 -15.47
N ALA A 161 10.00 -44.37 -16.70
CA ALA A 161 9.69 -45.15 -17.89
C ALA A 161 10.63 -46.37 -18.05
N ARG A 162 11.93 -46.22 -17.73
CA ARG A 162 12.88 -47.34 -17.75
C ARG A 162 12.58 -48.39 -16.69
N LEU A 163 12.23 -47.98 -15.46
CA LEU A 163 11.83 -48.90 -14.39
C LEU A 163 10.56 -49.67 -14.76
N LYS A 164 9.57 -48.98 -15.34
CA LYS A 164 8.33 -49.60 -15.84
C LYS A 164 8.63 -50.64 -16.94
N PHE A 165 9.51 -50.31 -17.88
CA PHE A 165 9.93 -51.23 -18.93
C PHE A 165 10.70 -52.44 -18.36
N ALA A 166 11.58 -52.22 -17.38
CA ALA A 166 12.31 -53.30 -16.72
C ALA A 166 11.37 -54.26 -15.96
N LEU A 167 10.34 -53.72 -15.29
CA LEU A 167 9.32 -54.51 -14.61
C LEU A 167 8.45 -55.30 -15.59
N ALA A 168 7.99 -54.67 -16.68
CA ALA A 168 7.22 -55.36 -17.72
C ALA A 168 8.02 -56.52 -18.36
N MET A 169 9.34 -56.36 -18.52
CA MET A 169 10.23 -57.42 -19.02
C MET A 169 10.49 -58.54 -17.99
N LEU A 170 10.33 -58.26 -16.70
CA LEU A 170 10.41 -59.25 -15.62
C LEU A 170 9.11 -60.04 -15.50
N GLU A 171 7.96 -59.40 -15.69
CA GLU A 171 6.63 -60.00 -15.64
C GLU A 171 6.51 -61.20 -16.60
N ASP A 172 7.02 -61.06 -17.83
CA ASP A 172 7.04 -62.13 -18.85
C ASP A 172 7.99 -63.31 -18.53
N LYS A 173 8.90 -63.16 -17.57
CA LYS A 173 9.95 -64.17 -17.27
C LYS A 173 9.76 -64.87 -15.92
N VAL A 174 8.81 -64.41 -15.12
CA VAL A 174 8.60 -64.87 -13.75
C VAL A 174 7.42 -65.84 -13.73
N THR A 175 7.67 -67.06 -13.21
CA THR A 175 6.65 -68.10 -13.03
C THR A 175 6.23 -68.30 -11.58
N ASP A 176 6.87 -67.61 -10.63
CA ASP A 176 6.53 -67.66 -9.21
C ASP A 176 5.45 -66.61 -8.87
N GLU A 177 4.34 -67.07 -8.31
CA GLU A 177 3.18 -66.26 -7.89
C GLU A 177 3.60 -65.10 -6.97
N LYS A 178 4.55 -65.34 -6.05
CA LYS A 178 5.03 -64.30 -5.13
C LYS A 178 5.81 -63.20 -5.84
N ALA A 179 6.55 -63.56 -6.89
CA ALA A 179 7.33 -62.59 -7.66
C ALA A 179 6.42 -61.76 -8.59
N PHE A 180 5.28 -62.32 -9.01
CA PHE A 180 4.21 -61.57 -9.66
C PHE A 180 3.64 -60.48 -8.73
N ASP A 181 3.31 -60.84 -7.49
CA ASP A 181 2.83 -59.88 -6.47
C ASP A 181 3.86 -58.75 -6.23
N TYR A 182 5.15 -59.06 -6.17
CA TYR A 182 6.19 -58.03 -6.00
C TYR A 182 6.30 -57.09 -7.22
N ILE A 183 6.15 -57.62 -8.44
CA ILE A 183 6.18 -56.82 -9.66
C ILE A 183 4.97 -55.87 -9.71
N ASP A 184 3.78 -56.38 -9.40
CA ASP A 184 2.56 -55.57 -9.34
C ASP A 184 2.67 -54.43 -8.32
N ASN A 185 3.17 -54.74 -7.11
CA ASN A 185 3.42 -53.72 -6.09
C ASN A 185 4.44 -52.66 -6.55
N MET A 186 5.54 -53.07 -7.21
CA MET A 186 6.52 -52.13 -7.75
C MET A 186 5.95 -51.28 -8.90
N GLN A 187 5.06 -51.83 -9.72
CA GLN A 187 4.36 -51.05 -10.76
C GLN A 187 3.44 -50.00 -10.14
N LEU A 188 2.70 -50.37 -9.08
CA LEU A 188 1.86 -49.44 -8.32
C LEU A 188 2.69 -48.31 -7.69
N ASP A 189 3.83 -48.65 -7.07
CA ASP A 189 4.75 -47.66 -6.48
C ASP A 189 5.28 -46.67 -7.53
N ILE A 190 5.59 -47.14 -8.74
CA ILE A 190 6.03 -46.26 -9.85
C ILE A 190 4.92 -45.31 -10.29
N VAL A 191 3.68 -45.82 -10.40
CA VAL A 191 2.53 -44.99 -10.76
C VAL A 191 2.26 -43.94 -9.67
N GLU A 192 2.40 -44.30 -8.39
CA GLU A 192 2.30 -43.35 -7.29
C GLU A 192 3.41 -42.29 -7.37
N LEU A 193 4.65 -42.68 -7.64
CA LEU A 193 5.77 -41.74 -7.81
C LEU A 193 5.55 -40.80 -9.00
N GLU A 194 5.04 -41.28 -10.13
CA GLU A 194 4.67 -40.44 -11.27
C GLU A 194 3.61 -39.41 -10.90
N SER A 195 2.59 -39.81 -10.13
CA SER A 195 1.55 -38.89 -9.65
C SER A 195 2.14 -37.82 -8.74
N LEU A 196 2.95 -38.21 -7.76
CA LEU A 196 3.59 -37.29 -6.82
C LEU A 196 4.52 -36.29 -7.51
N VAL A 197 5.33 -36.77 -8.46
CA VAL A 197 6.17 -35.90 -9.28
C VAL A 197 5.29 -34.94 -10.07
N LYS A 198 4.27 -35.42 -10.77
CA LYS A 198 3.35 -34.55 -11.53
C LYS A 198 2.69 -33.49 -10.64
N GLU A 199 2.20 -33.86 -9.47
CA GLU A 199 1.60 -32.95 -8.49
C GLU A 199 2.58 -31.89 -8.00
N MET A 200 3.83 -32.27 -7.70
CA MET A 200 4.91 -31.34 -7.30
C MET A 200 5.18 -30.29 -8.37
N LEU A 201 5.25 -30.72 -9.62
CA LEU A 201 5.58 -29.86 -10.75
C LEU A 201 4.43 -28.91 -11.08
N ASP A 202 3.21 -29.42 -11.03
CA ASP A 202 2.02 -28.62 -11.22
C ASP A 202 1.88 -27.56 -10.11
N TYR A 203 2.16 -27.92 -8.86
CA TYR A 203 2.21 -26.97 -7.75
C TYR A 203 3.24 -25.86 -8.01
N ALA A 204 4.48 -26.22 -8.34
CA ALA A 204 5.53 -25.24 -8.59
C ALA A 204 5.23 -24.31 -9.78
N ARG A 205 4.52 -24.79 -10.80
CA ARG A 205 4.04 -23.96 -11.92
C ARG A 205 2.99 -22.94 -11.47
N LEU A 206 2.08 -23.33 -10.58
CA LEU A 206 1.04 -22.44 -10.05
C LEU A 206 1.56 -21.43 -9.01
N ASP A 207 2.60 -21.79 -8.27
CA ASP A 207 3.22 -20.92 -7.27
C ASP A 207 4.10 -19.83 -7.90
N SER A 208 4.79 -20.18 -8.99
CA SER A 208 5.76 -19.29 -9.64
C SER A 208 5.17 -18.38 -10.72
N GLN A 209 4.03 -18.73 -11.30
CA GLN A 209 3.24 -17.86 -12.16
C GLN A 209 1.88 -17.73 -11.47
N GLN A 210 1.48 -16.53 -11.02
CA GLN A 210 0.04 -16.27 -10.93
C GLN A 210 -0.49 -16.57 -12.34
N PRO A 211 -1.25 -17.66 -12.54
CA PRO A 211 -1.61 -18.07 -13.88
C PRO A 211 -2.36 -16.92 -14.53
N ASN A 212 -2.14 -16.67 -15.83
CA ASN A 212 -2.96 -15.72 -16.58
C ASN A 212 -4.40 -16.23 -16.57
N LEU A 213 -5.19 -15.75 -15.61
CA LEU A 213 -6.56 -16.21 -15.40
C LEU A 213 -7.41 -15.71 -16.57
N THR A 214 -7.95 -16.66 -17.32
CA THR A 214 -8.95 -16.39 -18.36
C THR A 214 -10.33 -16.40 -17.72
N VAL A 215 -10.64 -15.32 -17.02
CA VAL A 215 -11.90 -15.16 -16.31
C VAL A 215 -13.02 -14.91 -17.32
N GLN A 216 -14.02 -15.80 -17.31
CA GLN A 216 -15.18 -15.72 -18.20
C GLN A 216 -16.47 -16.11 -17.48
N THR A 217 -17.60 -15.77 -18.08
CA THR A 217 -18.91 -16.21 -17.60
C THR A 217 -19.02 -17.73 -17.77
N CYS A 218 -19.06 -18.47 -16.67
CA CYS A 218 -19.06 -19.93 -16.65
C CYS A 218 -20.37 -20.48 -16.06
N ASN A 219 -20.95 -21.50 -16.70
CA ASN A 219 -22.05 -22.27 -16.13
C ASN A 219 -21.47 -23.34 -15.19
N LEU A 220 -21.55 -23.08 -13.88
CA LEU A 220 -20.96 -23.96 -12.86
C LEU A 220 -21.67 -25.32 -12.78
N VAL A 221 -22.98 -25.37 -13.06
CA VAL A 221 -23.73 -26.63 -13.07
C VAL A 221 -23.17 -27.60 -14.12
N GLN A 222 -23.05 -27.12 -15.36
CA GLN A 222 -22.52 -27.92 -16.47
C GLN A 222 -21.04 -28.30 -16.25
N LEU A 223 -20.26 -27.41 -15.63
CA LEU A 223 -18.87 -27.68 -15.27
C LEU A 223 -18.78 -28.85 -14.26
N LEU A 224 -19.57 -28.79 -13.18
CA LEU A 224 -19.60 -29.83 -12.15
C LEU A 224 -20.10 -31.15 -12.71
N GLU A 225 -21.18 -31.15 -13.50
CA GLU A 225 -21.69 -32.37 -14.17
C GLU A 225 -20.61 -33.04 -15.02
N SER A 226 -19.85 -32.26 -15.81
CA SER A 226 -18.76 -32.78 -16.65
C SER A 226 -17.63 -33.40 -15.82
N VAL A 227 -17.27 -32.79 -14.69
CA VAL A 227 -16.24 -33.32 -13.78
C VAL A 227 -16.73 -34.61 -13.11
N ILE A 228 -17.96 -34.60 -12.60
CA ILE A 228 -18.56 -35.73 -11.87
C ILE A 228 -18.72 -36.94 -12.79
N THR A 229 -19.23 -36.73 -14.01
CA THR A 229 -19.39 -37.80 -15.00
C THR A 229 -18.07 -38.51 -15.29
N LYS A 230 -16.94 -37.77 -15.34
CA LYS A 230 -15.62 -38.38 -15.58
C LYS A 230 -15.13 -39.24 -14.42
N LEU A 231 -15.51 -38.90 -13.19
CA LEU A 231 -15.06 -39.59 -11.98
C LEU A 231 -15.98 -40.76 -11.60
N ASP A 232 -17.26 -40.69 -11.95
CA ASP A 232 -18.26 -41.73 -11.67
C ASP A 232 -17.91 -43.07 -12.35
N PHE A 233 -17.38 -43.04 -13.57
CA PHE A 233 -16.94 -44.25 -14.28
C PHE A 233 -15.77 -44.99 -13.61
N ALA A 234 -15.08 -44.38 -12.65
CA ALA A 234 -13.85 -44.90 -12.08
C ALA A 234 -13.98 -45.49 -10.67
N THR A 235 -15.19 -45.48 -10.07
CA THR A 235 -15.36 -45.81 -8.64
C THR A 235 -16.58 -46.67 -8.34
N GLN A 236 -16.53 -47.41 -7.23
CA GLN A 236 -17.69 -48.16 -6.67
C GLN A 236 -18.45 -47.34 -5.61
N ILE A 237 -17.96 -46.15 -5.27
CA ILE A 237 -18.54 -45.25 -4.27
C ILE A 237 -19.70 -44.46 -4.89
N GLN A 238 -20.81 -44.31 -4.17
CA GLN A 238 -21.98 -43.59 -4.65
C GLN A 238 -21.71 -42.07 -4.68
N LEU A 239 -21.88 -41.46 -5.86
CA LEU A 239 -21.77 -40.01 -6.04
C LEU A 239 -23.16 -39.38 -6.06
N ASN A 240 -23.50 -38.64 -4.99
CA ASN A 240 -24.77 -37.93 -4.88
C ASN A 240 -24.58 -36.44 -5.17
N THR A 241 -25.42 -35.88 -6.04
CA THR A 241 -25.31 -34.47 -6.47
C THR A 241 -26.55 -33.67 -6.10
N GLN A 242 -26.32 -32.47 -5.57
CA GLN A 242 -27.38 -31.50 -5.28
C GLN A 242 -27.01 -30.18 -5.97
N LEU A 243 -27.43 -30.05 -7.22
CA LEU A 243 -27.14 -28.90 -8.07
C LEU A 243 -28.43 -28.09 -8.33
N PRO A 244 -28.35 -26.75 -8.37
CA PRO A 244 -29.47 -25.91 -8.79
C PRO A 244 -29.71 -26.03 -10.29
N LEU A 245 -30.88 -25.57 -10.77
CA LEU A 245 -31.23 -25.64 -12.19
C LEU A 245 -30.24 -24.86 -13.09
N LYS A 246 -29.72 -23.75 -12.57
CA LYS A 246 -28.73 -22.89 -13.24
C LYS A 246 -27.96 -22.12 -12.17
N CYS A 247 -26.65 -22.05 -12.35
CA CYS A 247 -25.77 -21.16 -11.60
C CYS A 247 -24.66 -20.70 -12.54
N THR A 248 -24.48 -19.40 -12.66
CA THR A 248 -23.50 -18.81 -13.58
C THR A 248 -22.62 -17.85 -12.81
N TYR A 249 -21.31 -18.01 -12.93
CA TYR A 249 -20.34 -17.23 -12.17
C TYR A 249 -19.17 -16.79 -13.06
N ILE A 250 -18.57 -15.66 -12.73
CA ILE A 250 -17.41 -15.11 -13.44
C ILE A 250 -16.15 -15.73 -12.84
N CYS A 251 -15.56 -16.71 -13.53
CA CYS A 251 -14.38 -17.44 -13.06
C CYS A 251 -13.58 -18.04 -14.22
N ASP A 252 -12.37 -18.53 -13.92
CA ASP A 252 -11.64 -19.40 -14.84
C ASP A 252 -12.13 -20.84 -14.69
N SER A 253 -12.80 -21.35 -15.73
CA SER A 253 -13.40 -22.68 -15.71
C SER A 253 -12.38 -23.81 -15.56
N HIS A 254 -11.15 -23.63 -16.06
CA HIS A 254 -10.12 -24.67 -16.00
C HIS A 254 -9.66 -24.88 -14.56
N PHE A 255 -9.37 -23.79 -13.84
CA PHE A 255 -8.93 -23.86 -12.45
C PHE A 255 -10.03 -24.32 -11.50
N ILE A 256 -11.28 -23.88 -11.70
CA ILE A 256 -12.40 -24.38 -10.89
C ILE A 256 -12.61 -25.88 -11.10
N ALA A 257 -12.62 -26.36 -12.35
CA ALA A 257 -12.75 -27.78 -12.63
C ALA A 257 -11.62 -28.60 -11.98
N ARG A 258 -10.38 -28.11 -12.05
CA ARG A 258 -9.22 -28.73 -11.41
C ARG A 258 -9.36 -28.78 -9.89
N SER A 259 -9.76 -27.70 -9.24
CA SER A 259 -9.96 -27.66 -7.79
C SER A 259 -11.05 -28.64 -7.34
N VAL A 260 -12.19 -28.68 -8.05
CA VAL A 260 -13.27 -29.63 -7.76
C VAL A 260 -12.80 -31.07 -7.98
N GLN A 261 -12.10 -31.35 -9.07
CA GLN A 261 -11.56 -32.68 -9.35
C GLN A 261 -10.62 -33.16 -8.25
N ASN A 262 -9.77 -32.28 -7.70
CA ASN A 262 -8.90 -32.60 -6.58
C ASN A 262 -9.69 -32.89 -5.29
N LEU A 263 -10.70 -32.08 -4.97
CA LEU A 263 -11.54 -32.29 -3.79
C LEU A 263 -12.33 -33.59 -3.88
N VAL A 264 -12.99 -33.85 -5.01
CA VAL A 264 -13.75 -35.09 -5.24
C VAL A 264 -12.83 -36.29 -5.31
N GLY A 265 -11.65 -36.18 -5.93
CA GLY A 265 -10.65 -37.25 -5.93
C GLY A 265 -10.18 -37.62 -4.52
N ASN A 266 -9.93 -36.63 -3.67
CA ASN A 266 -9.60 -36.85 -2.26
C ASN A 266 -10.77 -37.48 -1.49
N ALA A 267 -11.99 -36.98 -1.68
CA ALA A 267 -13.19 -37.53 -1.06
C ALA A 267 -13.39 -39.01 -1.44
N LEU A 268 -13.28 -39.35 -2.72
CA LEU A 268 -13.38 -40.73 -3.22
C LEU A 268 -12.30 -41.66 -2.66
N LYS A 269 -11.09 -41.15 -2.38
CA LYS A 269 -10.02 -41.95 -1.79
C LYS A 269 -10.29 -42.32 -0.32
N HIS A 270 -11.07 -41.52 0.40
CA HIS A 270 -11.25 -41.63 1.85
C HIS A 270 -12.68 -42.00 2.29
N ALA A 271 -13.66 -41.82 1.41
CA ALA A 271 -15.04 -42.22 1.61
C ALA A 271 -15.16 -43.74 1.81
N ARG A 272 -16.18 -44.14 2.56
CA ARG A 272 -16.54 -45.55 2.76
C ARG A 272 -17.62 -45.98 1.78
N HIS A 273 -18.64 -45.16 1.56
CA HIS A 273 -19.79 -45.52 0.72
C HIS A 273 -20.32 -44.37 -0.14
N GLU A 274 -20.27 -43.12 0.34
CA GLU A 274 -20.92 -41.99 -0.32
C GLU A 274 -20.02 -40.75 -0.34
N VAL A 275 -20.03 -40.04 -1.47
CA VAL A 275 -19.55 -38.66 -1.58
C VAL A 275 -20.70 -37.79 -2.07
N ARG A 276 -20.96 -36.69 -1.37
CA ARG A 276 -22.00 -35.71 -1.73
C ARG A 276 -21.36 -34.44 -2.27
N ILE A 277 -21.85 -33.97 -3.40
CA ILE A 277 -21.41 -32.74 -4.06
C ILE A 277 -22.59 -31.80 -4.16
N SER A 278 -22.51 -30.63 -3.54
CA SER A 278 -23.57 -29.62 -3.56
C SER A 278 -23.07 -28.29 -4.12
N LEU A 279 -23.96 -27.61 -4.84
CA LEU A 279 -23.76 -26.25 -5.32
C LEU A 279 -24.89 -25.38 -4.78
N SER A 280 -24.56 -24.30 -4.10
CA SER A 280 -25.55 -23.32 -3.64
C SER A 280 -25.06 -21.90 -3.91
N GLU A 281 -26.00 -21.01 -4.16
CA GLU A 281 -25.74 -19.59 -4.40
C GLU A 281 -26.53 -18.79 -3.38
N ASN A 282 -25.87 -17.83 -2.73
CA ASN A 282 -26.51 -16.84 -1.89
C ASN A 282 -26.25 -15.42 -2.45
N ALA A 283 -26.77 -14.38 -1.80
CA ALA A 283 -26.66 -13.01 -2.31
C ALA A 283 -25.22 -12.47 -2.45
N GLN A 284 -24.22 -13.13 -1.85
CA GLN A 284 -22.83 -12.65 -1.80
C GLN A 284 -21.83 -13.61 -2.45
N GLN A 285 -22.11 -14.90 -2.52
CA GLN A 285 -21.16 -15.91 -2.95
C GLN A 285 -21.83 -17.18 -3.48
N VAL A 286 -21.04 -17.93 -4.25
CA VAL A 286 -21.34 -19.29 -4.66
C VAL A 286 -20.53 -20.26 -3.81
N ILE A 287 -21.17 -21.30 -3.29
CA ILE A 287 -20.58 -22.32 -2.41
C ILE A 287 -20.66 -23.66 -3.12
N ILE A 288 -19.49 -24.26 -3.36
CA ILE A 288 -19.34 -25.66 -3.79
C ILE A 288 -18.90 -26.45 -2.56
N SER A 289 -19.68 -27.46 -2.17
CA SER A 289 -19.33 -28.35 -1.05
C SER A 289 -19.10 -29.76 -1.56
N VAL A 290 -18.06 -30.41 -1.04
CA VAL A 290 -17.74 -31.83 -1.26
C VAL A 290 -17.63 -32.47 0.11
N GLU A 291 -18.49 -33.45 0.37
CA GLU A 291 -18.60 -34.15 1.67
C GLU A 291 -18.39 -35.65 1.47
N ASP A 292 -17.61 -36.29 2.33
CA ASP A 292 -17.41 -37.73 2.36
C ASP A 292 -17.82 -38.37 3.70
N ASP A 293 -18.17 -39.66 3.68
CA ASP A 293 -18.48 -40.46 4.88
C ASP A 293 -17.24 -41.14 5.51
N GLY A 294 -16.06 -40.61 5.22
CA GLY A 294 -14.78 -41.12 5.69
C GLY A 294 -14.50 -40.84 7.17
N PRO A 295 -13.31 -41.24 7.66
CA PRO A 295 -12.90 -41.07 9.06
C PRO A 295 -12.67 -39.60 9.49
N GLY A 296 -12.78 -38.64 8.57
CA GLY A 296 -12.49 -37.23 8.84
C GLY A 296 -11.02 -36.93 9.16
N ILE A 297 -10.78 -35.67 9.51
CA ILE A 297 -9.47 -35.12 9.87
C ILE A 297 -9.58 -34.47 11.25
N ASP A 298 -8.63 -34.79 12.14
CA ASP A 298 -8.54 -34.16 13.46
C ASP A 298 -8.39 -32.64 13.32
N GLN A 299 -9.07 -31.87 14.17
CA GLN A 299 -9.11 -30.41 14.11
C GLN A 299 -7.72 -29.78 14.20
N ALA A 300 -6.80 -30.40 14.96
CA ALA A 300 -5.41 -29.97 15.04
C ALA A 300 -4.66 -30.04 13.69
N GLN A 301 -5.18 -30.79 12.72
CA GLN A 301 -4.55 -31.05 11.42
C GLN A 301 -5.18 -30.25 10.27
N TRP A 302 -6.24 -29.46 10.50
CA TRP A 302 -6.94 -28.73 9.44
C TRP A 302 -6.03 -27.74 8.69
N ASP A 303 -5.16 -27.02 9.38
CA ASP A 303 -4.21 -26.11 8.71
C ASP A 303 -3.10 -26.89 7.98
N THR A 304 -2.83 -28.12 8.40
CA THR A 304 -1.74 -28.93 7.84
C THR A 304 -2.17 -29.60 6.53
N VAL A 305 -3.44 -29.96 6.36
CA VAL A 305 -3.91 -30.59 5.12
C VAL A 305 -3.88 -29.68 3.90
N PHE A 306 -3.82 -28.37 4.09
CA PHE A 306 -3.65 -27.41 3.01
C PHE A 306 -2.18 -27.10 2.69
N LYS A 307 -1.23 -27.64 3.47
CA LYS A 307 0.20 -27.46 3.19
C LYS A 307 0.62 -28.37 2.04
N PRO A 308 1.47 -27.88 1.12
CA PRO A 308 2.02 -28.71 0.05
C PRO A 308 2.72 -29.95 0.61
N PHE A 309 2.47 -31.11 0.00
CA PHE A 309 3.10 -32.41 0.34
C PHE A 309 2.83 -32.96 1.74
N ALA A 310 1.95 -32.32 2.52
CA ALA A 310 1.57 -32.84 3.82
C ALA A 310 0.67 -34.07 3.66
N ARG A 311 1.17 -35.24 4.10
CA ARG A 311 0.36 -36.43 4.30
C ARG A 311 0.06 -36.57 5.79
N LEU A 312 -1.21 -36.76 6.12
CA LEU A 312 -1.59 -37.13 7.49
C LEU A 312 -1.27 -38.61 7.67
N ASP A 313 -0.13 -38.88 8.30
CA ASP A 313 0.33 -40.25 8.55
C ASP A 313 -0.74 -41.05 9.33
N LYS A 314 -1.35 -42.02 8.66
CA LYS A 314 -2.16 -43.11 9.26
C LYS A 314 -1.42 -44.45 9.26
N SER A 315 -0.10 -44.43 9.12
CA SER A 315 0.74 -45.63 8.92
C SER A 315 1.54 -46.04 10.16
N ARG A 316 1.07 -45.73 11.38
CA ARG A 316 1.69 -46.21 12.63
C ARG A 316 0.94 -47.34 13.35
N ASP A 317 -0.12 -47.89 12.75
CA ASP A 317 -0.82 -49.09 13.26
C ASP A 317 -0.55 -50.38 12.45
N LYS A 318 0.46 -50.39 11.56
CA LYS A 318 0.91 -51.62 10.91
C LYS A 318 1.78 -52.44 11.88
N LYS A 319 1.11 -53.29 12.67
CA LYS A 319 1.60 -54.54 13.29
C LYS A 319 3.08 -54.53 13.69
N THR A 320 3.35 -54.27 14.97
CA THR A 320 4.45 -54.93 15.68
C THR A 320 4.18 -56.44 15.62
N ILE A 321 4.71 -57.11 14.59
CA ILE A 321 4.88 -58.56 14.62
C ILE A 321 6.08 -58.79 15.52
N GLU A 322 5.82 -59.07 16.80
CA GLU A 322 6.80 -59.73 17.65
C GLU A 322 7.21 -61.04 16.96
N ARG A 323 8.49 -61.13 16.59
CA ARG A 323 9.10 -62.40 16.19
C ARG A 323 9.72 -63.04 17.44
N PRO A 324 9.59 -64.37 17.60
CA PRO A 324 10.15 -65.11 18.74
C PRO A 324 11.68 -65.10 18.77
#